data_AF-A0A243S8M6-F1
#
_entry.id   AF-A0A243S8M6-F1
#
_cell.length_a   1.000
_cell.length_b   1.000
_cell.length_c   1.000
_cell.angle_alpha   90.00
_cell.angle_beta   90.00
_cell.angle_gamma   90.00
#
_symmetry.space_group_name_H-M   'P 1'
#
loop_
_entity.id
_entity.type
_entity.pdbx_description
1 polymer ?
#
loop_
_entity_poly.entity_id
_entity_poly.type
_entity_poly.pdbx_seq_one_letter_code
_entity_poly.pdbx_strand_id
1 'polypeptide(L)'
;MPQVEQPLTDAGIKVRQVNHYQFSWVAGEPGQRGTFTLQLVLDEGAGEEVLTVDADDADVLKDLLEHNPTVQYDVPRQTLMFGVTPAGS
;
A
#
# COMPACT_ATOMS: atom_id res chain seq x y z
N MET A 1 10.82 37.43 10.12
CA MET A 1 11.48 36.64 9.06
C MET A 1 10.39 36.20 8.09
N PRO A 2 10.57 36.29 6.76
CA PRO A 2 9.58 35.77 5.85
C PRO A 2 9.51 34.25 6.01
N GLN A 3 8.30 33.71 6.13
CA GLN A 3 8.08 32.28 6.19
C GLN A 3 8.32 31.73 4.77
N VAL A 4 9.50 31.17 4.54
CA VAL A 4 9.79 30.44 3.30
C VAL A 4 8.94 29.18 3.34
N GLU A 5 7.98 29.05 2.43
CA GLU A 5 7.29 27.80 2.20
C GLU A 5 8.34 26.74 1.86
N GLN A 6 8.55 25.81 2.78
CA GLN A 6 9.45 24.70 2.54
C GLN A 6 8.82 23.84 1.43
N PRO A 7 9.59 23.46 0.40
CA PRO A 7 9.09 22.56 -0.62
C PRO A 7 8.53 21.31 0.06
N LEU A 8 7.36 20.84 -0.36
CA LEU A 8 6.87 19.53 0.06
C LEU A 8 7.93 18.50 -0.39
N THR A 9 8.73 18.01 0.54
CA THR A 9 9.67 16.93 0.27
C THR A 9 8.93 15.61 0.34
N ASP A 10 9.39 14.59 -0.39
CA ASP A 10 8.78 13.25 -0.35
C ASP A 10 8.61 12.69 1.07
N ALA A 11 9.52 13.04 1.98
CA ALA A 11 9.47 12.66 3.39
C ALA A 11 8.35 13.33 4.20
N GLY A 12 7.74 14.41 3.68
CA GLY A 12 6.62 15.10 4.31
C GLY A 12 5.26 14.46 4.03
N ILE A 13 5.13 13.68 2.94
CA ILE A 13 3.89 13.02 2.55
C ILE A 13 3.77 11.69 3.28
N LYS A 14 2.90 11.67 4.30
CA LYS A 14 2.70 10.49 5.17
C LYS A 14 1.69 9.50 4.61
N VAL A 15 0.72 9.99 3.85
CA VAL A 15 -0.34 9.18 3.24
C VAL A 15 -0.23 9.35 1.74
N ARG A 16 -0.02 8.25 1.04
CA ARG A 16 0.25 8.22 -0.40
C ARG A 16 -0.83 7.45 -1.14
N GLN A 17 -1.09 7.80 -2.38
CA GLN A 17 -2.03 7.07 -3.22
C GLN A 17 -1.37 5.77 -3.71
N VAL A 18 -2.11 4.66 -3.69
CA VAL A 18 -1.68 3.43 -4.36
C VAL A 18 -2.24 3.45 -5.78
N ASN A 19 -1.36 3.52 -6.77
CA ASN A 19 -1.75 3.58 -8.20
C ASN A 19 -1.70 2.20 -8.85
N HIS A 20 -0.70 1.40 -8.51
CA HIS A 20 -0.55 0.03 -8.97
C HIS A 20 -0.16 -0.89 -7.82
N TYR A 21 -0.45 -2.18 -7.97
CA TYR A 21 0.01 -3.20 -7.05
C TYR A 21 0.32 -4.49 -7.79
N GLN A 22 1.20 -5.32 -7.21
CA GLN A 22 1.56 -6.63 -7.75
C GLN A 22 1.67 -7.64 -6.62
N PHE A 23 0.91 -8.73 -6.73
CA PHE A 23 1.16 -9.93 -5.94
C PHE A 23 2.23 -10.78 -6.60
N SER A 24 3.15 -11.30 -5.79
CA SER A 24 4.10 -12.33 -6.21
C SER A 24 4.17 -13.44 -5.18
N TRP A 25 4.60 -14.61 -5.62
CA TRP A 25 4.79 -15.78 -4.79
C TRP A 25 6.17 -16.38 -5.05
N VAL A 26 6.88 -16.67 -3.98
CA VAL A 26 8.20 -17.31 -4.03
C VAL A 26 8.09 -18.67 -3.36
N ALA A 27 8.53 -19.71 -4.06
CA ALA A 27 8.55 -21.07 -3.54
C ALA A 27 9.46 -21.16 -2.30
N GLY A 28 8.98 -21.85 -1.27
CA GLY A 28 9.80 -22.28 -0.14
C GLY A 28 10.58 -23.55 -0.47
N GLU A 29 11.32 -24.03 0.52
CA GLU A 29 11.95 -25.36 0.46
C GLU A 29 10.92 -26.48 0.20
N PRO A 30 11.34 -27.64 -0.35
CA PRO A 30 10.43 -28.75 -0.59
C PRO A 30 9.64 -29.16 0.66
N GLY A 31 8.31 -29.14 0.55
CA GLY A 31 7.40 -29.44 1.66
C GLY A 31 7.10 -28.28 2.59
N GLN A 32 7.71 -27.10 2.38
CA GLN A 32 7.39 -25.87 3.09
C GLN A 32 6.43 -24.99 2.27
N ARG A 33 5.70 -24.12 2.98
CA ARG A 33 4.89 -23.09 2.33
C ARG A 33 5.79 -22.06 1.66
N GLY A 34 5.39 -21.62 0.47
CA GLY A 34 5.99 -20.44 -0.15
C GLY A 34 5.52 -19.16 0.51
N THR A 35 6.14 -18.06 0.11
CA THR A 35 5.90 -16.72 0.67
C THR A 35 5.21 -15.85 -0.37
N PHE A 36 4.09 -15.24 0.01
CA PHE A 36 3.47 -14.19 -0.80
C PHE A 36 4.05 -12.83 -0.44
N THR A 37 4.20 -12.00 -1.45
CA THR A 37 4.51 -10.59 -1.27
C THR A 37 3.53 -9.74 -2.08
N LEU A 38 3.22 -8.57 -1.55
CA LEU A 38 2.43 -7.54 -2.21
C LEU A 38 3.29 -6.29 -2.36
N GLN A 39 3.60 -5.93 -3.60
CA GLN A 39 4.26 -4.67 -3.93
C GLN A 39 3.20 -3.60 -4.19
N LEU A 40 3.31 -2.46 -3.54
CA LEU A 40 2.50 -1.27 -3.74
C LEU A 40 3.34 -0.22 -4.46
N VAL A 41 2.78 0.36 -5.53
CA VAL A 41 3.38 1.48 -6.25
C VAL A 41 2.64 2.75 -5.84
N LEU A 42 3.37 3.66 -5.21
CA LEU A 42 2.84 4.85 -4.57
C LEU A 42 3.07 6.09 -5.45
N ASP A 43 2.05 6.93 -5.56
CA ASP A 43 2.05 8.20 -6.28
C ASP A 43 2.70 8.10 -7.68
N GLU A 44 2.18 7.20 -8.54
CA GLU A 44 2.65 6.93 -9.91
C GLU A 44 4.14 6.52 -9.99
N GLY A 45 4.66 5.87 -8.95
CA GLY A 45 6.04 5.38 -8.89
C GLY A 45 7.01 6.32 -8.18
N ALA A 46 6.53 7.35 -7.48
CA ALA A 46 7.37 8.17 -6.61
C ALA A 46 7.86 7.40 -5.36
N GLY A 47 7.16 6.32 -5.00
CA GLY A 47 7.58 5.40 -3.94
C GLY A 47 7.08 3.98 -4.18
N GLU A 48 7.69 3.02 -3.49
CA GLU A 48 7.27 1.62 -3.52
C GLU A 48 7.39 1.01 -2.13
N GLU A 49 6.47 0.10 -1.80
CA GLU A 49 6.46 -0.64 -0.54
C GLU A 49 6.20 -2.11 -0.83
N VAL A 50 6.96 -3.00 -0.19
CA VAL A 50 6.81 -4.45 -0.35
C VAL A 50 6.40 -5.05 0.98
N LEU A 51 5.22 -5.65 1.00
CA LEU A 51 4.64 -6.30 2.17
C LEU A 51 4.79 -7.81 2.02
N THR A 52 5.26 -8.48 3.08
CA THR A 52 5.15 -9.94 3.19
C THR A 52 3.80 -10.25 3.82
N VAL A 53 2.99 -11.05 3.15
CA VAL A 53 1.64 -11.41 3.58
C VAL A 53 1.50 -12.92 3.59
N ASP A 54 0.62 -13.44 4.45
CA ASP A 54 0.24 -14.83 4.34
C ASP A 54 -0.83 -15.04 3.24
N ALA A 55 -1.22 -16.28 3.01
CA ALA A 55 -2.16 -16.61 1.94
C ALA A 55 -3.59 -16.13 2.21
N ASP A 56 -4.01 -16.12 3.47
CA ASP A 56 -5.37 -15.73 3.85
C ASP A 56 -5.50 -14.20 3.75
N ASP A 57 -4.49 -13.47 4.21
CA ASP A 57 -4.40 -12.02 4.06
C ASP A 57 -4.27 -11.60 2.59
N ALA A 58 -3.50 -12.33 1.78
CA ALA A 58 -3.35 -12.01 0.35
C ALA A 58 -4.69 -12.06 -0.41
N ASP A 59 -5.53 -13.05 -0.11
CA ASP A 59 -6.85 -13.19 -0.72
C ASP A 59 -7.78 -12.03 -0.32
N VAL A 60 -7.83 -11.71 0.98
CA VAL A 60 -8.61 -10.57 1.49
C VAL A 60 -8.13 -9.25 0.90
N LEU A 61 -6.81 -9.03 0.84
CA LEU A 61 -6.23 -7.80 0.29
C LEU A 61 -6.49 -7.67 -1.20
N LYS A 62 -6.41 -8.76 -1.97
CA LYS A 62 -6.76 -8.77 -3.39
C LYS A 62 -8.19 -8.28 -3.60
N ASP A 63 -9.14 -8.86 -2.86
CA ASP A 63 -10.55 -8.47 -2.98
C ASP A 63 -10.76 -7.01 -2.58
N LEU A 64 -10.15 -6.54 -1.48
CA LEU A 64 -10.25 -5.14 -1.08
C LEU A 64 -9.67 -4.19 -2.15
N LEU A 65 -8.54 -4.53 -2.76
CA LEU A 65 -7.91 -3.72 -3.80
C LEU A 65 -8.73 -3.69 -5.10
N GLU A 66 -9.38 -4.81 -5.48
CA GLU A 66 -10.22 -4.88 -6.69
C GLU A 66 -11.54 -4.11 -6.54
N HIS A 67 -12.13 -4.10 -5.34
CA HIS A 67 -13.43 -3.49 -5.10
C HIS A 67 -13.36 -2.00 -4.71
N ASN A 68 -12.17 -1.48 -4.39
CA ASN A 68 -12.01 -0.08 -3.98
C ASN A 68 -11.30 0.74 -5.07
N PRO A 69 -12.00 1.72 -5.70
CA PRO A 69 -11.41 2.53 -6.76
C PRO A 69 -10.37 3.53 -6.26
N THR A 70 -10.28 3.73 -4.94
CA THR A 70 -9.31 4.62 -4.33
C THR A 70 -8.76 3.97 -3.07
N VAL A 71 -7.44 3.79 -3.06
CA VAL A 71 -6.69 3.17 -1.97
C VAL A 71 -5.52 4.07 -1.62
N GLN A 72 -5.30 4.26 -0.33
CA GLN A 72 -4.16 5.01 0.19
C GLN A 72 -3.35 4.15 1.14
N TYR A 73 -2.07 4.51 1.28
CA TYR A 73 -1.16 3.88 2.21
C TYR A 73 -0.57 4.91 3.15
N ASP A 74 -0.78 4.73 4.46
CA ASP A 74 -0.12 5.49 5.51
C ASP A 74 1.26 4.87 5.74
N VAL A 75 2.31 5.52 5.22
CA VAL A 75 3.69 5.02 5.25
C VAL A 75 4.20 4.88 6.70
N PRO A 76 4.09 5.90 7.58
CA PRO A 76 4.55 5.76 8.97
C PRO A 76 3.86 4.64 9.76
N ARG A 77 2.58 4.36 9.49
CA ARG A 77 1.80 3.33 10.20
C ARG A 77 1.76 1.99 9.47
N GLN A 78 2.32 1.93 8.26
CA GLN A 78 2.24 0.79 7.36
C GLN A 78 0.80 0.26 7.20
N THR A 79 -0.14 1.17 6.93
CA THR A 79 -1.58 0.86 6.93
C THR A 79 -2.21 1.15 5.57
N LEU A 80 -2.83 0.13 4.97
CA LEU A 80 -3.70 0.29 3.79
C LEU A 80 -5.08 0.81 4.21
N MET A 81 -5.58 1.80 3.48
CA MET A 81 -6.88 2.42 3.70
C MET A 81 -7.70 2.32 2.42
N PHE A 82 -8.88 1.74 2.54
CA PHE A 82 -9.73 1.36 1.40
C PHE A 82 -10.98 2.23 1.37
N GLY A 83 -11.06 3.12 0.39
CA GLY A 83 -12.17 4.05 0.23
C GLY A 83 -12.38 5.00 1.42
N VAL A 84 -13.40 5.83 1.32
CA VAL A 84 -13.88 6.68 2.42
C VAL A 84 -15.40 6.65 2.43
N THR A 85 -15.99 6.46 3.60
CA THR A 85 -17.43 6.63 3.79
C THR A 85 -17.68 8.06 4.27
N PRO A 86 -18.57 8.83 3.63
CA PRO A 86 -18.94 10.15 4.13
C PRO A 86 -19.48 10.06 5.56
N ALA A 87 -19.03 10.95 6.45
CA ALA A 87 -19.54 10.97 7.80
C ALA A 87 -21.06 11.23 7.80
N GLY A 88 -21.81 10.40 8.54
CA GLY A 88 -23.27 10.53 8.69
C GLY A 88 -24.10 9.95 7.53
N SER A 89 -23.52 9.07 6.71
CA SER A 89 -24.26 8.24 5.75
C SER A 89 -24.73 6.91 6.36
#